data_AF-A0A2V9DZB4-F1
#
_entry.id   AF-A0A2V9DZB4-F1
#
_cell.length_a   1.000
_cell.length_b   1.000
_cell.length_c   1.000
_cell.angle_alpha   90.00
_cell.angle_beta   90.00
_cell.angle_gamma   90.00
#
_symmetry.space_group_name_H-M   'P 1'
#
loop_
_entity.id
_entity.type
_entity.pdbx_description
1 polymer ?
#
loop_
_entity_poly.entity_id
_entity_poly.type
_entity_poly.pdbx_seq_one_letter_code
_entity_poly.pdbx_strand_id
1 'polypeptide(L)'
;MALFQRVIWIVLDSVGIGPLPDAAEYGDLGRDTLGHIARSRPLKVPNLVQLGLANIKPLAHLAAPAQPAGCFGKGATRSPGKDTTTGHWEMAGIWLDQAFPVYKQGFPRELIEQFEEAIGRKTLGN
;
A
#
# COMPACT_ATOMS: atom_id res chain seq x y z
N MET A 1 -19.35 20.15 -18.57
CA MET A 1 -20.03 19.20 -17.65
C MET A 1 -19.02 18.17 -17.21
N ALA A 2 -19.06 17.71 -15.95
CA ALA A 2 -18.20 16.62 -15.50
C ALA A 2 -18.58 15.32 -16.24
N LEU A 3 -17.57 14.55 -16.67
CA LEU A 3 -17.77 13.29 -17.41
C LEU A 3 -18.58 12.26 -16.57
N PHE A 4 -18.43 12.31 -15.24
CA PHE A 4 -19.15 11.47 -14.29
C PHE A 4 -19.80 12.32 -13.21
N GLN A 5 -21.03 11.99 -12.81
CA GLN A 5 -21.73 12.68 -11.71
C GLN A 5 -21.23 12.28 -10.31
N ARG A 6 -20.69 11.06 -10.16
CA ARG A 6 -20.16 10.52 -8.90
C ARG A 6 -18.98 9.61 -9.20
N VAL A 7 -18.00 9.62 -8.30
CA VAL A 7 -16.87 8.68 -8.30
C VAL A 7 -16.92 7.91 -6.99
N ILE A 8 -16.82 6.58 -7.08
CA ILE A 8 -16.69 5.70 -5.91
C ILE A 8 -15.24 5.22 -5.87
N TRP A 9 -14.49 5.68 -4.88
CA TRP A 9 -13.10 5.30 -4.66
C TRP A 9 -13.04 4.22 -3.59
N ILE A 10 -12.50 3.04 -3.94
CA ILE A 10 -12.27 1.93 -3.01
C ILE A 10 -10.77 1.68 -2.90
N VAL A 11 -10.22 1.74 -1.68
CA VAL A 11 -8.85 1.35 -1.38
C VAL A 11 -8.86 -0.01 -0.69
N LEU A 12 -8.20 -1.00 -1.29
CA LEU A 12 -7.93 -2.28 -0.64
C LEU A 12 -6.57 -2.17 0.05
N ASP A 13 -6.58 -1.71 1.30
CA ASP A 13 -5.36 -1.38 2.04
C ASP A 13 -4.39 -2.59 2.08
N SER A 14 -3.11 -2.32 1.85
CA SER A 14 -2.00 -3.30 1.75
C SER A 14 -2.02 -4.30 0.58
N VAL A 15 -3.01 -4.26 -0.32
CA VAL A 15 -3.15 -5.22 -1.45
C VAL A 15 -2.21 -4.86 -2.63
N GLY A 16 -0.91 -5.06 -2.44
CA GLY A 16 0.11 -4.84 -3.48
C GLY A 16 0.13 -5.91 -4.58
N ILE A 17 0.49 -5.50 -5.81
CA ILE A 17 0.57 -6.37 -7.01
C ILE A 17 2.01 -6.63 -7.52
N GLY A 18 2.98 -6.51 -6.62
CA GLY A 18 4.40 -6.75 -6.90
C GLY A 18 5.29 -5.65 -6.35
N PRO A 19 6.62 -5.81 -6.48
CA PRO A 19 7.58 -4.83 -5.99
C PRO A 19 7.57 -3.57 -6.87
N LEU A 20 7.86 -2.43 -6.25
CA LEU A 20 8.20 -1.19 -6.95
C LEU A 20 9.66 -1.24 -7.46
N PRO A 21 10.04 -0.39 -8.43
CA PRO A 21 11.41 -0.34 -8.95
C PRO A 21 12.48 -0.07 -7.88
N ASP A 22 12.14 0.69 -6.85
CA ASP A 22 12.97 1.09 -5.72
C ASP A 22 12.88 0.13 -4.51
N ALA A 23 12.20 -1.02 -4.64
CA ALA A 23 11.96 -1.92 -3.52
C ALA A 23 13.24 -2.38 -2.79
N ALA A 24 14.39 -2.41 -3.47
CA ALA A 24 15.68 -2.72 -2.85
C ALA A 24 16.08 -1.70 -1.76
N GLU A 25 15.78 -0.41 -1.96
CA GLU A 25 16.07 0.67 -1.01
C GLU A 25 15.29 0.51 0.30
N TYR A 26 14.14 -0.18 0.23
CA TYR A 26 13.27 -0.46 1.38
C TYR A 26 13.47 -1.86 1.98
N GLY A 27 14.43 -2.64 1.47
CA GLY A 27 14.64 -4.04 1.88
C GLY A 27 13.50 -4.98 1.47
N ASP A 28 12.73 -4.61 0.44
CA ASP A 28 11.52 -5.27 -0.02
C ASP A 28 11.68 -5.96 -1.39
N LEU A 29 12.92 -6.26 -1.79
CA LEU A 29 13.18 -6.98 -3.03
C LEU A 29 12.42 -8.32 -3.05
N GLY A 30 11.65 -8.55 -4.11
CA GLY A 30 10.85 -9.77 -4.29
C GLY A 30 9.52 -9.80 -3.52
N ARG A 31 9.14 -8.74 -2.78
CA ARG A 31 7.82 -8.66 -2.14
C ARG A 31 6.72 -8.56 -3.19
N ASP A 32 5.72 -9.43 -3.07
CA ASP A 32 4.63 -9.57 -4.05
C ASP A 32 3.37 -10.09 -3.33
N THR A 33 2.60 -9.21 -2.70
CA THR A 33 1.47 -9.60 -1.83
C THR A 33 0.45 -10.48 -2.57
N LEU A 34 -0.18 -9.95 -3.62
CA LEU A 34 -1.17 -10.71 -4.39
C LEU A 34 -0.56 -11.96 -5.04
N GLY A 35 0.66 -11.87 -5.60
CA GLY A 35 1.29 -13.02 -6.24
C GLY A 35 1.63 -14.14 -5.25
N HIS A 36 2.13 -13.82 -4.05
CA HIS A 36 2.39 -14.81 -3.00
C HIS A 36 1.10 -15.45 -2.48
N ILE A 37 0.04 -14.66 -2.29
CA ILE A 37 -1.25 -15.20 -1.86
C ILE A 37 -1.83 -16.13 -2.94
N ALA A 38 -1.80 -15.72 -4.21
CA ALA A 38 -2.30 -16.54 -5.32
C ALA A 38 -1.51 -17.86 -5.45
N ARG A 39 -0.20 -17.85 -5.17
CA ARG A 39 0.63 -19.06 -5.15
C ARG A 39 0.37 -19.96 -3.95
N SER A 40 0.09 -19.38 -2.78
CA SER A 40 -0.13 -20.15 -1.55
C SER A 40 -1.52 -20.79 -1.48
N ARG A 41 -2.51 -20.19 -2.16
CA ARG A 41 -3.87 -20.73 -2.24
C ARG A 41 -4.66 -20.19 -3.44
N PRO A 42 -5.64 -20.95 -3.96
CA PRO A 42 -6.56 -20.45 -4.97
C PRO A 42 -7.32 -19.20 -4.48
N LEU A 43 -7.30 -18.14 -5.29
CA LEU A 43 -8.09 -16.93 -5.07
C LEU A 43 -9.39 -17.00 -5.87
N LYS A 44 -10.53 -16.78 -5.20
CA LYS A 44 -11.85 -16.68 -5.85
C LYS A 44 -12.31 -15.23 -5.87
N VAL A 45 -11.85 -14.48 -6.87
CA VAL A 45 -12.18 -13.05 -7.06
C VAL A 45 -12.72 -12.76 -8.47
N PRO A 46 -13.80 -13.47 -8.90
CA PRO A 46 -14.26 -13.43 -10.29
C PRO A 46 -14.63 -12.02 -10.77
N ASN A 47 -15.19 -11.20 -9.89
CA ASN A 47 -15.56 -9.82 -10.23
C ASN A 47 -14.32 -8.94 -10.49
N LEU A 48 -13.27 -9.06 -9.67
CA LEU A 48 -12.03 -8.31 -9.89
C LEU A 48 -11.28 -8.80 -11.13
N VAL A 49 -11.33 -10.11 -11.41
CA VAL A 49 -10.80 -10.68 -12.66
C VAL A 49 -11.53 -10.07 -13.85
N GLN A 50 -12.86 -10.03 -13.84
CA GLN A 50 -13.65 -9.43 -14.91
C GLN A 50 -13.37 -7.94 -15.10
N LEU A 51 -13.02 -7.21 -14.02
CA LEU A 51 -12.59 -5.81 -14.09
C LEU A 51 -11.15 -5.62 -14.60
N GLY A 52 -10.35 -6.70 -14.72
CA GLY A 52 -9.02 -6.66 -15.31
C GLY A 52 -7.86 -6.95 -14.35
N LEU A 53 -8.10 -7.44 -13.12
CA LEU A 53 -7.04 -7.74 -12.15
C LEU A 53 -5.94 -8.66 -12.72
N ALA A 54 -6.35 -9.74 -13.38
CA ALA A 54 -5.42 -10.71 -13.97
C ALA A 54 -4.77 -10.18 -15.27
N ASN A 55 -5.25 -9.07 -15.85
CA ASN A 55 -4.64 -8.40 -16.98
C ASN A 55 -3.48 -7.47 -16.56
N ILE A 56 -3.44 -7.02 -15.29
CA ILE A 56 -2.33 -6.20 -14.76
C ILE A 56 -1.03 -7.02 -14.72
N LYS A 57 -1.13 -8.28 -14.27
CA LYS A 57 -0.02 -9.23 -14.12
C LYS A 57 -0.60 -10.65 -14.02
N PRO A 58 0.09 -11.68 -14.55
CA PRO A 58 -0.28 -13.07 -14.31
C PRO A 58 -0.33 -13.41 -12.81
N LEU A 59 -1.42 -14.02 -12.37
CA LEU A 59 -1.62 -14.52 -11.01
C LEU A 59 -1.99 -16.01 -11.07
N ALA A 60 -1.43 -16.80 -10.15
CA ALA A 60 -1.68 -18.24 -10.14
C ALA A 60 -3.19 -18.54 -10.03
N HIS A 61 -3.65 -19.52 -10.82
CA HIS A 61 -5.04 -19.97 -10.90
C HIS A 61 -6.05 -18.93 -11.44
N LEU A 62 -5.61 -17.76 -11.90
CA LEU A 62 -6.48 -16.73 -12.49
C LEU A 62 -6.15 -16.54 -13.97
N ALA A 63 -7.18 -16.61 -14.82
CA ALA A 63 -7.06 -16.31 -16.24
C ALA A 63 -7.51 -14.87 -16.53
N ALA A 64 -6.72 -14.13 -17.30
CA ALA A 64 -7.08 -12.80 -17.75
C ALA A 64 -8.21 -12.87 -18.79
N PRO A 65 -9.33 -12.15 -18.62
CA PRO A 65 -10.35 -12.05 -19.66
C PRO A 65 -9.80 -11.36 -20.91
N ALA A 66 -10.20 -11.85 -22.10
CA ALA A 66 -9.88 -11.20 -23.37
C ALA A 66 -10.57 -9.84 -23.54
N GLN A 67 -11.74 -9.68 -22.91
CA GLN A 67 -12.54 -8.45 -22.91
C GLN A 67 -12.86 -8.06 -21.46
N PRO A 68 -11.93 -7.36 -20.77
CA PRO A 68 -12.18 -6.87 -19.41
C PRO A 68 -13.27 -5.79 -19.44
N ALA A 69 -14.11 -5.76 -18.41
CA ALA A 69 -15.19 -4.79 -18.28
C ALA A 69 -14.71 -3.39 -17.83
N GLY A 70 -13.45 -3.27 -17.39
CA GLY A 70 -12.87 -2.03 -16.90
C GLY A 70 -11.48 -1.75 -17.46
N CYS A 71 -11.02 -0.52 -17.24
CA CYS A 71 -9.62 -0.15 -17.45
C CYS A 71 -8.77 -0.69 -16.29
N PHE A 72 -7.56 -1.14 -16.59
CA PHE A 72 -6.65 -1.73 -15.62
C PHE A 72 -5.23 -1.19 -15.78
N GLY A 73 -4.46 -1.25 -14.71
CA GLY A 73 -3.07 -0.80 -14.67
C GLY A 73 -2.50 -0.94 -13.26
N LYS A 74 -1.25 -0.47 -13.09
CA LYS A 74 -0.62 -0.32 -11.78
C LYS A 74 0.11 1.03 -11.74
N GLY A 75 0.10 1.66 -10.57
CA GLY A 75 0.88 2.87 -10.29
C GLY A 75 2.14 2.53 -9.50
N ALA A 76 3.15 3.38 -9.62
CA ALA A 76 4.28 3.43 -8.70
C ALA A 76 4.13 4.66 -7.80
N THR A 77 4.34 4.50 -6.50
CA THR A 77 4.35 5.63 -5.58
C THR A 77 5.65 6.42 -5.71
N ARG A 78 5.57 7.74 -5.56
CA ARG A 78 6.71 8.66 -5.65
C ARG A 78 7.24 9.07 -4.28
N SER A 79 6.36 9.31 -3.32
CA SER A 79 6.72 9.84 -2.01
C SER A 79 7.63 8.85 -1.27
N PRO A 80 8.66 9.33 -0.54
CA PRO A 80 9.50 8.47 0.26
C PRO A 80 8.67 7.99 1.45
N GLY A 81 8.30 6.72 1.46
CA GLY A 81 7.44 6.17 2.51
C GLY A 81 6.54 5.05 1.99
N LYS A 82 6.22 4.12 2.90
CA LYS A 82 5.34 2.97 2.61
C LYS A 82 4.26 2.78 3.68
N ASP A 83 4.02 3.80 4.49
CA ASP A 83 2.94 3.85 5.46
C ASP A 83 1.61 4.26 4.81
N THR A 84 0.52 3.95 5.52
CA THR A 84 -0.85 4.23 5.06
C THR A 84 -1.09 5.71 4.78
N THR A 85 -0.53 6.63 5.59
CA THR A 85 -0.76 8.06 5.43
C THR A 85 -0.12 8.57 4.15
N THR A 86 1.16 8.24 3.93
CA THR A 86 1.90 8.60 2.71
C THR A 86 1.15 8.15 1.46
N GLY A 87 0.70 6.89 1.41
CA GLY A 87 -0.03 6.35 0.25
C GLY A 87 -1.37 7.06 -0.01
N HIS A 88 -2.14 7.35 1.04
CA HIS A 88 -3.43 8.04 0.89
C HIS A 88 -3.26 9.51 0.48
N TRP A 89 -2.25 10.19 1.01
CA TRP A 89 -1.93 11.57 0.64
C TRP A 89 -1.51 11.68 -0.82
N GLU A 90 -0.67 10.76 -1.28
CA GLU A 90 -0.24 10.75 -2.68
C GLU A 90 -1.40 10.50 -3.64
N MET A 91 -2.29 9.56 -3.30
CA MET A 91 -3.53 9.34 -4.03
C MET A 91 -4.39 10.61 -4.11
N ALA A 92 -4.46 11.39 -3.02
CA ALA A 92 -5.17 12.66 -2.98
C ALA A 92 -4.41 13.83 -3.64
N GLY A 93 -3.22 13.59 -4.22
CA GLY A 93 -2.43 14.60 -4.93
C GLY A 93 -1.38 15.34 -4.09
N ILE A 94 -1.03 14.82 -2.91
CA ILE A 94 -0.03 15.40 -2.01
C ILE A 94 1.24 14.56 -2.05
N TRP A 95 2.36 15.16 -2.44
CA TRP A 95 3.66 14.51 -2.40
C TRP A 95 4.43 14.91 -1.15
N LEU A 96 5.11 13.93 -0.55
CA LEU A 96 6.03 14.17 0.55
C LEU A 96 7.46 14.23 0.04
N ASP A 97 8.25 15.12 0.63
CA ASP A 97 9.71 15.16 0.42
C ASP A 97 10.45 14.26 1.43
N GLN A 98 9.78 13.85 2.52
CA GLN A 98 10.36 13.05 3.60
C GLN A 98 9.36 12.03 4.15
N ALA A 99 9.87 10.83 4.47
CA ALA A 99 9.09 9.75 5.10
C ALA A 99 8.78 10.06 6.57
N PHE A 100 7.65 9.55 7.05
CA PHE A 100 7.37 9.52 8.48
C PHE A 100 8.37 8.60 9.21
N PRO A 101 8.79 8.96 10.45
CA PRO A 101 9.71 8.13 11.23
C PRO A 101 9.05 6.82 11.66
N VAL A 102 9.84 5.75 11.72
CA VAL A 102 9.44 4.44 12.26
C VAL A 102 10.26 4.12 13.50
N TYR A 103 9.61 3.56 14.53
CA TYR A 103 10.20 3.32 15.84
C TYR A 103 10.18 1.82 16.19
N LYS A 104 10.98 1.02 15.47
CA LYS A 104 11.00 -0.44 15.62
C LYS A 104 11.51 -0.92 16.98
N GLN A 105 12.29 -0.09 17.68
CA GLN A 105 12.86 -0.35 18.99
C GLN A 105 12.34 0.65 20.04
N GLY A 106 11.12 1.14 19.84
CA GLY A 106 10.54 2.21 20.67
C GLY A 106 11.01 3.60 20.25
N PHE A 107 10.38 4.61 20.85
CA PHE A 107 10.73 6.01 20.70
C PHE A 107 12.07 6.31 21.38
N PRO A 108 12.84 7.31 20.87
CA PRO A 108 14.07 7.76 21.50
C PRO A 108 13.86 8.17 22.95
N ARG A 109 14.83 7.86 23.82
CA ARG A 109 14.76 8.14 25.25
C ARG A 109 14.48 9.62 25.53
N GLU A 110 15.10 10.52 24.79
CA GLU A 110 14.90 11.97 24.89
C GLU A 110 13.44 12.37 24.65
N LEU A 111 12.78 11.77 23.65
CA LEU A 111 11.36 12.05 23.37
C LEU A 111 10.46 11.53 24.50
N ILE A 112 10.74 10.33 25.02
CA ILE A 112 9.98 9.76 26.14
C ILE A 112 10.18 10.58 27.41
N GLU A 113 11.38 11.06 27.70
CA GLU A 113 11.65 11.88 28.87
C GLU A 113 10.91 13.22 28.83
N GLN A 114 10.93 13.90 27.67
CA GLN A 114 10.14 15.12 27.47
C GLN A 114 8.63 14.85 27.64
N PHE A 115 8.14 13.73 27.11
CA PHE A 115 6.75 13.33 27.26
C PHE A 115 6.37 13.04 28.72
N GLU A 116 7.19 12.26 29.44
CA GLU A 116 7.00 11.93 30.86
C GLU A 116 6.97 13.18 31.75
N GLU A 117 7.85 14.15 31.48
CA GLU A 117 7.89 15.43 32.17
C GLU A 117 6.60 16.23 31.95
N ALA A 118 6.14 16.33 30.70
CA ALA A 118 4.93 17.06 30.35
C ALA A 118 3.66 16.47 30.99
N ILE A 119 3.59 15.15 31.16
CA ILE A 119 2.43 14.47 31.77
C ILE A 119 2.58 14.24 33.28
N GLY A 120 3.75 14.52 33.85
CA GLY A 120 4.06 14.34 35.27
C GLY A 120 4.05 12.88 35.75
N ARG A 121 4.27 11.90 34.85
CA ARG A 121 4.23 10.46 35.14
C ARG A 121 5.20 9.68 34.26
N LYS A 122 5.66 8.53 34.76
CA LYS A 122 6.48 7.58 34.00
C LYS A 122 5.63 6.75 33.02
N THR A 123 6.25 6.36 31.91
CA THR A 123 5.69 5.47 30.90
C THR A 123 5.99 4.00 31.21
N LEU A 124 5.20 3.10 30.62
CA LEU A 124 5.42 1.66 30.63
C LEU A 124 5.63 1.18 29.20
N GLY A 125 6.49 0.18 28.99
CA GLY A 125 6.87 -0.30 27.66
C GLY A 125 7.94 0.58 27.04
N ASN A 126 7.74 0.95 25.76
CA ASN A 126 8.66 1.69 24.91
C ASN A 126 10.07 1.10 24.79
#